data_AF-A0A7V2QHV6-F1
#
_entry.id   AF-A0A7V2QHV6-F1
#
_cell.length_a   1.000
_cell.length_b   1.000
_cell.length_c   1.000
_cell.angle_alpha   90.00
_cell.angle_beta   90.00
_cell.angle_gamma   90.00
#
_symmetry.space_group_name_H-M   'P 1'
#
loop_
_entity.id
_entity.type
_entity.pdbx_description
1 polymer ?
#
loop_
_entity_poly.entity_id
_entity_poly.type
_entity_poly.pdbx_seq_one_letter_code
_entity_poly.pdbx_strand_id
1 'polypeptide(L)'
;MRFSQLFGRTLRKPPADAQTPGLGLAVRAGVVRPVGAGRYAYLPLGWRAMRRAEGLLREAVERLGGQEMRLPPVEDDLVAIAELARREIRSYRDLPRLLYQVRDAAEKRRGKGLLAILPARVLEAYSLHVGSDGLDDLHDRVATAWESIVDRCGLEGVWAEAGLGGVEGSAILFPHPTGGERLIRCPECGYAATAEAATFRLPPAAEMELEPIQPVETPDCATIADVAAYVGVETSRTLKAVFYAWERPEPEREPTLVFVVIRGDLEVNEAKLLTALGGGTLCPASDDLIRAAGAEPGYASPVGLKVRSGLDGDGVLVVGDRSIEAGANFVAGANREGYHFTGVNYPRDFGVTLLVDVAQAQPGHLCPRCDGRLEVEPAVELARCEKWGIRPAERAEVGFVDAGGRQRPPMVGSYRFDLSGLLAAVLEVHHDEHGIVWPPAVAPFDVHLVSLARSEEDQAAAERAYERLRNGGLEVLYDDRGESAGVKFADADLIGCPVRVTIGRRSLERGGAEVKARWLEERTVVPEDVLVEQVADLLDRWPGL
;
A
#
# COMPACT_ATOMS: atom_id res chain seq x y z
N MET A 1 24.48 -22.06 8.96
CA MET A 1 23.64 -23.14 8.43
C MET A 1 24.39 -23.83 7.30
N ARG A 2 24.41 -25.17 7.25
CA ARG A 2 24.99 -25.92 6.14
C ARG A 2 24.01 -25.99 4.97
N PHE A 3 24.48 -25.74 3.75
CA PHE A 3 23.65 -25.79 2.55
C PHE A 3 23.26 -27.24 2.22
N SER A 4 24.11 -28.22 2.53
CA SER A 4 23.74 -29.65 2.42
C SER A 4 22.49 -30.05 3.21
N GLN A 5 22.13 -29.27 4.24
CA GLN A 5 20.98 -29.50 5.11
C GLN A 5 19.79 -28.55 4.83
N LEU A 6 19.95 -27.60 3.90
CA LEU A 6 18.91 -26.63 3.58
C LEU A 6 17.78 -27.31 2.81
N PHE A 7 16.54 -27.19 3.30
CA PHE A 7 15.38 -27.61 2.53
C PHE A 7 15.11 -26.61 1.40
N GLY A 8 15.13 -27.12 0.17
CA GLY A 8 15.00 -26.31 -1.04
C GLY A 8 16.19 -26.52 -1.97
N ARG A 9 16.00 -26.24 -3.25
CA ARG A 9 17.05 -26.31 -4.27
C ARG A 9 16.89 -25.17 -5.26
N THR A 10 18.01 -24.71 -5.80
CA THR A 10 18.01 -23.75 -6.90
C THR A 10 17.45 -24.39 -8.18
N LEU A 11 16.91 -23.58 -9.08
CA LEU A 11 16.40 -24.01 -10.38
C LEU A 11 17.15 -23.30 -11.51
N ARG A 12 17.46 -24.07 -12.56
CA ARG A 12 18.14 -23.54 -13.74
C ARG A 12 17.29 -22.54 -14.54
N LYS A 13 15.97 -22.76 -14.58
CA LYS A 13 15.03 -21.92 -15.32
C LYS A 13 13.93 -21.41 -14.38
N PRO A 14 13.44 -20.17 -14.58
CA PRO A 14 12.26 -19.70 -13.86
C PRO A 14 11.01 -20.46 -14.30
N PRO A 15 9.91 -20.39 -13.52
CA PRO A 15 8.60 -20.83 -13.98
C PRO A 15 8.21 -20.11 -15.27
N ALA A 16 7.57 -20.81 -16.21
CA ALA A 16 7.15 -20.23 -17.48
C ALA A 16 6.05 -19.15 -17.30
N ASP A 17 5.32 -19.21 -16.19
CA ASP A 17 4.23 -18.33 -15.79
C ASP A 17 4.69 -17.23 -14.81
N ALA A 18 6.00 -17.03 -14.63
CA ALA A 18 6.51 -15.95 -13.78
C ALA A 18 6.08 -14.58 -14.35
N GLN A 19 5.26 -13.86 -13.59
CA GLN A 19 4.69 -12.58 -14.00
C GLN A 19 5.69 -11.41 -13.92
N THR A 20 6.74 -11.56 -13.12
CA THR A 20 7.74 -10.52 -12.82
C THR A 20 9.15 -11.12 -12.69
N PRO A 21 10.22 -10.34 -12.96
CA PRO A 21 11.60 -10.79 -12.77
C PRO A 21 11.88 -11.24 -11.33
N GLY A 22 11.44 -10.45 -10.33
CA GLY A 22 11.65 -10.75 -8.92
C GLY A 22 11.01 -12.07 -8.51
N LEU A 23 9.77 -12.35 -8.96
CA LEU A 23 9.13 -13.66 -8.75
C LEU A 23 9.93 -14.80 -9.38
N GLY A 24 10.37 -14.61 -10.63
CA GLY A 24 11.17 -15.60 -11.34
C GLY A 24 12.45 -15.96 -10.59
N LEU A 25 13.15 -14.95 -10.07
CA LEU A 25 14.36 -15.12 -9.27
C LEU A 25 14.08 -15.73 -7.89
N ALA A 26 13.05 -15.27 -7.19
CA ALA A 26 12.67 -15.81 -5.88
C ALA A 26 12.32 -17.31 -5.97
N VAL A 27 11.64 -17.73 -7.05
CA VAL A 27 11.43 -19.15 -7.32
C VAL A 27 12.75 -19.84 -7.71
N ARG A 28 13.57 -19.28 -8.59
CA ARG A 28 14.85 -19.92 -8.94
C ARG A 28 15.77 -20.10 -7.75
N ALA A 29 15.89 -19.12 -6.88
CA ALA A 29 16.77 -19.11 -5.71
C ALA A 29 16.27 -19.98 -4.55
N GLY A 30 15.03 -20.48 -4.60
CA GLY A 30 14.47 -21.23 -3.48
C GLY A 30 14.04 -20.34 -2.31
N VAL A 31 13.63 -19.10 -2.60
CA VAL A 31 13.04 -18.16 -1.64
C VAL A 31 11.55 -18.47 -1.44
N VAL A 32 10.83 -18.72 -2.54
CA VAL A 32 9.40 -19.09 -2.52
C VAL A 32 9.10 -20.26 -3.46
N ARG A 33 8.03 -21.01 -3.21
CA ARG A 33 7.51 -22.05 -4.12
C ARG A 33 5.98 -21.94 -4.25
N PRO A 34 5.41 -22.11 -5.46
CA PRO A 34 3.96 -22.16 -5.60
C PRO A 34 3.42 -23.43 -4.93
N VAL A 35 2.34 -23.28 -4.17
CA VAL A 35 1.56 -24.38 -3.56
C VAL A 35 0.11 -24.39 -4.03
N GLY A 36 -0.26 -23.44 -4.89
CA GLY A 36 -1.57 -23.29 -5.52
C GLY A 36 -1.60 -22.01 -6.36
N ALA A 37 -2.69 -21.77 -7.09
CA ALA A 37 -2.84 -20.54 -7.88
C ALA A 37 -2.80 -19.30 -6.96
N GLY A 38 -1.83 -18.42 -7.19
CA GLY A 38 -1.61 -17.21 -6.37
C GLY A 38 -1.13 -17.47 -4.94
N ARG A 39 -0.77 -18.71 -4.59
CA ARG A 39 -0.34 -19.09 -3.23
C ARG A 39 1.07 -19.62 -3.25
N TYR A 40 1.93 -19.00 -2.46
CA TYR A 40 3.34 -19.34 -2.37
C TYR A 40 3.72 -19.68 -0.94
N ALA A 41 4.49 -20.75 -0.77
CA ALA A 41 5.20 -21.02 0.47
C ALA A 41 6.53 -20.28 0.46
N TYR A 42 6.80 -19.52 1.52
CA TYR A 42 8.15 -19.07 1.82
C TYR A 42 8.98 -20.29 2.25
N LEU A 43 10.03 -20.58 1.49
CA LEU A 43 11.02 -21.59 1.84
C LEU A 43 11.98 -21.05 2.90
N PRO A 44 12.87 -21.87 3.52
CA PRO A 44 13.72 -21.42 4.61
C PRO A 44 14.53 -20.15 4.33
N LEU A 45 15.01 -19.93 3.10
CA LEU A 45 15.68 -18.68 2.73
C LEU A 45 14.72 -17.48 2.78
N GLY A 46 13.58 -17.57 2.11
CA GLY A 46 12.59 -16.49 2.11
C GLY A 46 12.01 -16.21 3.50
N TRP A 47 11.79 -17.27 4.30
CA TRP A 47 11.30 -17.11 5.66
C TRP A 47 12.33 -16.46 6.59
N ARG A 48 13.62 -16.71 6.39
CA ARG A 48 14.68 -15.99 7.12
C ARG A 48 14.72 -14.51 6.77
N ALA A 49 14.62 -14.18 5.48
CA ALA A 49 14.55 -12.79 5.03
C ALA A 49 13.32 -12.07 5.62
N MET A 50 12.15 -12.71 5.58
CA MET A 50 10.92 -12.21 6.20
C MET A 50 11.11 -11.95 7.71
N ARG A 51 11.73 -12.90 8.44
CA ARG A 51 11.96 -12.75 9.88
C ARG A 51 12.96 -11.65 10.23
N ARG A 52 13.95 -11.36 9.36
CA ARG A 52 14.83 -10.21 9.53
C ARG A 52 14.06 -8.91 9.36
N ALA A 53 13.24 -8.79 8.32
CA ALA A 53 12.37 -7.64 8.13
C ALA A 53 11.41 -7.44 9.33
N GLU A 54 10.81 -8.52 9.85
CA GLU A 54 10.01 -8.49 11.08
C GLU A 54 10.81 -7.98 12.28
N GLY A 55 12.06 -8.43 12.45
CA GLY A 55 12.94 -7.98 13.52
C GLY A 55 13.19 -6.48 13.49
N LEU A 56 13.51 -5.93 12.31
CA LEU A 56 13.74 -4.49 12.12
C LEU A 56 12.52 -3.65 12.55
N LEU A 57 11.33 -4.10 12.16
CA LEU A 57 10.07 -3.44 12.47
C LEU A 57 9.71 -3.56 13.96
N ARG A 58 9.90 -4.73 14.57
CA ARG A 58 9.73 -4.92 16.03
C ARG A 58 10.63 -3.99 16.81
N GLU A 59 11.94 -3.99 16.51
CA GLU A 59 12.92 -3.13 17.17
C GLU A 59 12.58 -1.64 17.02
N ALA A 60 12.06 -1.22 15.87
CA ALA A 60 11.61 0.14 15.66
C ALA A 60 10.41 0.50 16.55
N VAL A 61 9.39 -0.34 16.60
CA VAL A 61 8.18 -0.11 17.41
C VAL A 61 8.47 -0.19 18.90
N GLU A 62 9.29 -1.15 19.34
CA GLU A 62 9.69 -1.31 20.75
C GLU A 62 10.50 -0.10 21.24
N ARG A 63 11.39 0.47 20.40
CA ARG A 63 12.09 1.73 20.72
C ARG A 63 11.15 2.92 20.89
N LEU A 64 9.97 2.88 20.29
CA LEU A 64 8.91 3.88 20.47
C LEU A 64 8.02 3.59 21.69
N GLY A 65 8.33 2.55 22.47
CA GLY A 65 7.55 2.12 23.64
C GLY A 65 6.38 1.18 23.30
N GLY A 66 6.38 0.62 22.09
CA GLY A 66 5.37 -0.33 21.65
C GLY A 66 5.46 -1.66 22.38
N GLN A 67 4.31 -2.23 22.68
CA GLN A 67 4.17 -3.52 23.36
C GLN A 67 3.50 -4.52 22.44
N GLU A 68 4.15 -5.66 22.20
CA GLU A 68 3.59 -6.70 21.34
C GLU A 68 2.47 -7.46 22.06
N MET A 69 1.39 -7.72 21.33
CA MET A 69 0.30 -8.56 21.76
C MET A 69 -0.26 -9.36 20.58
N ARG A 70 -1.30 -10.14 20.84
CA ARG A 70 -1.98 -10.96 19.84
C ARG A 70 -3.48 -10.79 19.99
N LEU A 71 -4.13 -10.26 18.95
CA LEU A 71 -5.59 -10.25 18.89
C LEU A 71 -6.10 -11.58 18.32
N PRO A 72 -7.30 -12.05 18.74
CA PRO A 72 -8.00 -13.09 17.99
C PRO A 72 -8.38 -12.55 16.60
N PRO A 73 -8.73 -13.42 15.63
CA PRO A 73 -9.30 -12.98 14.38
C PRO A 73 -10.58 -12.18 14.64
N VAL A 74 -10.59 -10.90 14.28
CA VAL A 74 -11.73 -9.99 14.39
C VAL A 74 -11.95 -9.29 13.05
N GLU A 75 -13.14 -8.74 12.86
CA GLU A 75 -13.48 -7.99 11.65
C GLU A 75 -12.84 -6.59 11.65
N ASP A 76 -12.75 -5.96 12.82
CA ASP A 76 -12.18 -4.63 13.00
C ASP A 76 -11.27 -4.60 14.24
N ASP A 77 -9.96 -4.52 13.99
CA ASP A 77 -8.95 -4.45 15.04
C ASP A 77 -9.11 -3.18 15.90
N LEU A 78 -9.47 -2.02 15.33
CA LEU A 78 -9.63 -0.77 16.09
C LEU A 78 -10.74 -0.90 17.12
N VAL A 79 -11.83 -1.58 16.78
CA VAL A 79 -12.92 -1.89 17.73
C VAL A 79 -12.41 -2.81 18.85
N ALA A 80 -11.63 -3.85 18.52
CA ALA A 80 -11.06 -4.74 19.52
C ALA A 80 -10.08 -4.02 20.46
N ILE A 81 -9.25 -3.12 19.94
CA ILE A 81 -8.36 -2.27 20.74
C ILE A 81 -9.17 -1.36 21.67
N ALA A 82 -10.22 -0.74 21.16
CA ALA A 82 -11.08 0.13 21.95
C ALA A 82 -11.75 -0.65 23.11
N GLU A 83 -12.28 -1.85 22.85
CA GLU A 83 -12.83 -2.75 23.87
C GLU A 83 -11.82 -3.14 24.96
N LEU A 84 -10.57 -3.42 24.58
CA LEU A 84 -9.49 -3.68 25.54
C LEU A 84 -9.16 -2.43 26.35
N ALA A 85 -9.05 -1.28 25.69
CA ALA A 85 -8.81 0.01 26.33
C ALA A 85 -9.87 0.33 27.39
N ARG A 86 -11.15 0.06 27.11
CA ARG A 86 -12.27 0.26 28.05
C ARG A 86 -12.05 -0.45 29.40
N ARG A 87 -11.35 -1.58 29.41
CA ARG A 87 -11.15 -2.42 30.60
C ARG A 87 -9.86 -2.06 31.35
N GLU A 88 -8.81 -1.74 30.59
CA GLU A 88 -7.45 -1.58 31.11
C GLU A 88 -7.02 -0.12 31.34
N ILE A 89 -7.64 0.85 30.65
CA ILE A 89 -7.32 2.28 30.78
C ILE A 89 -8.41 2.95 31.62
N ARG A 90 -8.04 3.45 32.79
CA ARG A 90 -8.98 4.10 33.73
C ARG A 90 -8.68 5.57 33.93
N SER A 91 -7.42 5.96 33.83
CA SER A 91 -6.95 7.32 34.08
C SER A 91 -5.99 7.78 33.00
N TYR A 92 -5.85 9.09 32.83
CA TYR A 92 -4.84 9.70 31.96
C TYR A 92 -3.41 9.20 32.27
N ARG A 93 -3.15 8.71 33.49
CA ARG A 93 -1.86 8.14 33.91
C ARG A 93 -1.54 6.78 33.26
N ASP A 94 -2.55 6.11 32.73
CA ASP A 94 -2.40 4.87 31.99
C ASP A 94 -2.02 5.13 30.52
N LEU A 95 -1.97 6.40 30.10
CA LEU A 95 -1.67 6.83 28.73
C LEU A 95 -0.33 7.60 28.67
N PRO A 96 0.37 7.59 27.52
CA PRO A 96 -0.01 6.93 26.27
C PRO A 96 0.25 5.41 26.27
N ARG A 97 -0.35 4.71 25.30
CA ARG A 97 -0.08 3.30 25.01
C ARG A 97 0.11 3.09 23.52
N LEU A 98 1.11 2.29 23.15
CA LEU A 98 1.33 1.80 21.79
C LEU A 98 1.33 0.27 21.86
N LEU A 99 0.38 -0.36 21.18
CA LEU A 99 0.20 -1.80 21.14
C LEU A 99 0.37 -2.27 19.70
N TYR A 100 1.02 -3.40 19.47
CA TYR A 100 1.18 -3.91 18.11
C TYR A 100 1.12 -5.43 18.02
N GLN A 101 0.92 -5.93 16.81
CA GLN A 101 0.98 -7.35 16.50
C GLN A 101 1.58 -7.57 15.11
N VAL A 102 2.21 -8.72 14.92
CA VAL A 102 2.58 -9.23 13.58
C VAL A 102 1.64 -10.37 13.23
N ARG A 103 0.97 -10.29 12.09
CA ARG A 103 -0.02 -11.30 11.67
C ARG A 103 -0.01 -11.52 10.16
N ASP A 104 -0.69 -12.60 9.77
CA ASP A 104 -1.01 -12.88 8.37
C ASP A 104 -2.38 -12.25 8.06
N ALA A 105 -2.43 -11.35 7.09
CA ALA A 105 -3.63 -10.73 6.56
C ALA A 105 -4.09 -11.46 5.30
N ALA A 106 -5.35 -11.91 5.31
CA ALA A 106 -5.99 -12.60 4.19
C ALA A 106 -6.64 -11.64 3.17
N GLU A 107 -6.44 -10.33 3.36
CA GLU A 107 -7.02 -9.27 2.53
C GLU A 107 -6.56 -9.39 1.07
N LYS A 108 -7.46 -9.08 0.13
CA LYS A 108 -7.14 -9.12 -1.29
C LYS A 108 -6.02 -8.13 -1.58
N ARG A 109 -4.88 -8.62 -2.07
CA ARG A 109 -3.80 -7.77 -2.58
C ARG A 109 -4.05 -7.41 -4.03
N ARG A 110 -3.75 -6.15 -4.37
CA ARG A 110 -3.70 -5.66 -5.75
C ARG A 110 -2.24 -5.71 -6.22
N GLY A 111 -2.01 -6.04 -7.49
CA GLY A 111 -0.67 -6.13 -8.08
C GLY A 111 -0.41 -7.45 -8.80
N LYS A 112 0.84 -7.69 -9.22
CA LYS A 112 1.26 -8.91 -9.94
C LYS A 112 2.45 -9.60 -9.28
N GLY A 113 2.62 -10.90 -9.54
CA GLY A 113 3.77 -11.67 -9.06
C GLY A 113 3.85 -11.76 -7.53
N LEU A 114 5.01 -11.43 -6.95
CA LEU A 114 5.23 -11.46 -5.50
C LEU A 114 4.31 -10.49 -4.73
N LEU A 115 3.91 -9.39 -5.37
CA LEU A 115 3.04 -8.36 -4.78
C LEU A 115 1.59 -8.82 -4.64
N ALA A 116 1.21 -9.95 -5.25
CA ALA A 116 -0.13 -10.53 -5.17
C ALA A 116 -0.20 -11.77 -4.24
N ILE A 117 0.88 -12.10 -3.52
CA ILE A 117 0.95 -13.31 -2.69
C ILE A 117 0.04 -13.19 -1.46
N LEU A 118 -0.75 -14.24 -1.21
CA LEU A 118 -1.59 -14.37 -0.01
C LEU A 118 -1.24 -15.62 0.83
N PRO A 119 -1.42 -15.55 2.17
CA PRO A 119 -1.71 -14.34 2.94
C PRO A 119 -0.49 -13.41 3.02
N ALA A 120 -0.73 -12.11 3.22
CA ALA A 120 0.32 -11.11 3.43
C ALA A 120 0.77 -11.12 4.89
N ARG A 121 2.07 -11.06 5.15
CA ARG A 121 2.60 -10.76 6.48
C ARG A 121 2.57 -9.25 6.71
N VAL A 122 1.98 -8.80 7.81
CA VAL A 122 1.88 -7.37 8.17
C VAL A 122 2.22 -7.14 9.63
N LEU A 123 2.80 -5.97 9.94
CA LEU A 123 2.82 -5.41 11.28
C LEU A 123 1.72 -4.37 11.38
N GLU A 124 0.91 -4.45 12.42
CA GLU A 124 -0.12 -3.47 12.75
C GLU A 124 0.05 -2.98 14.17
N ALA A 125 0.00 -1.67 14.35
CA ALA A 125 0.16 -1.00 15.62
C ALA A 125 -0.95 0.03 15.83
N TYR A 126 -1.31 0.23 17.10
CA TYR A 126 -2.41 1.07 17.53
C TYR A 126 -1.98 1.89 18.74
N SER A 127 -2.22 3.19 18.71
CA SER A 127 -1.86 4.08 19.80
C SER A 127 -3.05 4.79 20.42
N LEU A 128 -2.99 4.98 21.74
CA LEU A 128 -4.00 5.63 22.56
C LEU A 128 -3.36 6.78 23.32
N HIS A 129 -3.96 7.96 23.25
CA HIS A 129 -3.42 9.20 23.80
C HIS A 129 -4.46 10.04 24.53
N VAL A 130 -4.00 10.89 25.44
CA VAL A 130 -4.85 11.83 26.19
C VAL A 130 -5.39 12.96 25.30
N GLY A 131 -4.61 13.37 24.29
CA GLY A 131 -4.90 14.50 23.41
C GLY A 131 -4.14 14.40 22.10
N SER A 132 -4.44 15.33 21.18
CA SER A 132 -3.88 15.39 19.83
C SER A 132 -2.35 15.48 19.84
N ASP A 133 -1.77 16.31 20.70
CA ASP A 133 -0.33 16.58 20.68
C ASP A 133 0.51 15.30 20.87
N GLY A 134 0.05 14.39 21.73
CA GLY A 134 0.73 13.09 21.94
C GLY A 134 0.54 12.13 20.78
N LEU A 135 -0.64 12.16 20.14
CA LEU A 135 -0.90 11.40 18.92
C LEU A 135 -0.03 11.91 17.76
N ASP A 136 0.08 13.22 17.61
CA ASP A 136 0.88 13.87 16.57
C ASP A 136 2.38 13.56 16.73
N ASP A 137 2.94 13.72 17.93
CA ASP A 137 4.35 13.35 18.22
C ASP A 137 4.65 11.89 17.87
N LEU A 138 3.79 10.97 18.32
CA LEU A 138 4.02 9.56 18.04
C LEU A 138 3.86 9.24 16.56
N HIS A 139 2.89 9.85 15.88
CA HIS A 139 2.67 9.66 14.45
C HIS A 139 3.90 10.05 13.64
N ASP A 140 4.48 11.21 13.90
CA ASP A 140 5.68 11.69 13.20
C ASP A 140 6.88 10.77 13.45
N ARG A 141 7.02 10.25 14.68
CA ARG A 141 8.09 9.32 15.06
C ARG A 141 7.92 7.93 14.42
N VAL A 142 6.69 7.44 14.31
CA VAL A 142 6.41 6.17 13.60
C VAL A 142 6.66 6.34 12.10
N ALA A 143 6.21 7.45 11.51
CA ALA A 143 6.46 7.77 10.10
C ALA A 143 7.98 7.78 9.82
N THR A 144 8.75 8.53 10.61
CA THR A 144 10.22 8.57 10.50
C THR A 144 10.85 7.18 10.64
N ALA A 145 10.34 6.34 11.55
CA ALA A 145 10.84 4.98 11.73
C ALA A 145 10.54 4.08 10.51
N TRP A 146 9.37 4.24 9.88
CA TRP A 146 8.98 3.50 8.69
C TRP A 146 9.83 3.87 7.49
N GLU A 147 10.04 5.18 7.28
CA GLU A 147 10.94 5.69 6.24
C GLU A 147 12.35 5.12 6.41
N SER A 148 12.91 5.20 7.62
CA SER A 148 14.23 4.63 7.90
C SER A 148 14.33 3.13 7.60
N ILE A 149 13.25 2.36 7.77
CA ILE A 149 13.24 0.93 7.42
C ILE A 149 13.22 0.72 5.91
N VAL A 150 12.41 1.50 5.18
CA VAL A 150 12.36 1.47 3.72
C VAL A 150 13.73 1.82 3.13
N ASP A 151 14.37 2.87 3.64
CA ASP A 151 15.72 3.30 3.23
C ASP A 151 16.78 2.23 3.53
N ARG A 152 16.74 1.61 4.72
CA ARG A 152 17.66 0.52 5.09
C ARG A 152 17.49 -0.73 4.22
N CYS A 153 16.31 -0.90 3.62
CA CYS A 153 16.03 -1.91 2.60
C CYS A 153 16.42 -1.47 1.18
N GLY A 154 17.04 -0.29 1.03
CA GLY A 154 17.47 0.27 -0.25
C GLY A 154 16.30 0.53 -1.20
N LEU A 155 15.15 0.96 -0.69
CA LEU A 155 14.00 1.29 -1.52
C LEU A 155 13.74 2.79 -1.48
N GLU A 156 13.35 3.37 -2.62
CA GLU A 156 12.92 4.77 -2.70
C GLU A 156 11.40 4.85 -2.55
N GLY A 157 10.93 5.05 -1.33
CA GLY A 157 9.51 5.29 -1.04
C GLY A 157 9.13 6.76 -1.22
N VAL A 158 7.91 7.01 -1.69
CA VAL A 158 7.31 8.35 -1.77
C VAL A 158 6.30 8.50 -0.64
N TRP A 159 6.51 9.48 0.23
CA TRP A 159 5.50 9.91 1.19
C TRP A 159 4.33 10.57 0.48
N ALA A 160 3.14 10.01 0.69
CA ALA A 160 1.91 10.48 0.09
C ALA A 160 0.88 10.77 1.17
N GLU A 161 0.12 11.85 0.99
CA GLU A 161 -1.10 12.11 1.76
C GLU A 161 -2.07 10.93 1.60
N ALA A 162 -2.59 10.48 2.72
CA ALA A 162 -3.53 9.37 2.81
C ALA A 162 -4.66 9.75 3.77
N GLY A 163 -5.62 8.84 3.90
CA GLY A 163 -6.78 9.02 4.78
C GLY A 163 -7.97 9.69 4.06
N LEU A 164 -9.14 9.51 4.66
CA LEU A 164 -10.42 9.96 4.13
C LEU A 164 -11.33 10.43 5.28
N GLY A 165 -12.26 11.33 4.98
CA GLY A 165 -13.34 11.66 5.92
C GLY A 165 -12.92 12.45 7.14
N GLY A 166 -11.86 13.26 7.00
CA GLY A 166 -11.25 14.00 8.10
C GLY A 166 -10.36 13.14 8.99
N VAL A 167 -10.03 11.92 8.58
CA VAL A 167 -8.88 11.18 9.13
C VAL A 167 -7.64 11.68 8.41
N GLU A 168 -6.74 12.33 9.14
CA GLU A 168 -5.43 12.69 8.61
C GLU A 168 -4.55 11.44 8.56
N GLY A 169 -3.82 11.25 7.48
CA GLY A 169 -2.92 10.12 7.35
C GLY A 169 -1.85 10.32 6.29
N SER A 170 -0.90 9.40 6.30
CA SER A 170 0.22 9.36 5.38
C SER A 170 0.53 7.91 5.02
N ALA A 171 0.98 7.69 3.79
CA ALA A 171 1.40 6.39 3.30
C ALA A 171 2.77 6.48 2.63
N ILE A 172 3.51 5.38 2.66
CA ILE A 172 4.73 5.21 1.87
C ILE A 172 4.36 4.38 0.64
N LEU A 173 4.37 5.02 -0.53
CA LEU A 173 4.12 4.39 -1.82
C LEU A 173 5.45 4.16 -2.54
N PHE A 174 5.74 2.93 -2.92
CA PHE A 174 6.89 2.58 -3.76
C PHE A 174 6.44 2.49 -5.24
N PRO A 175 6.86 3.44 -6.11
CA PRO A 175 6.48 3.43 -7.52
C PRO A 175 7.01 2.17 -8.22
N HIS A 176 6.10 1.38 -8.81
CA HIS A 176 6.49 0.16 -9.50
C HIS A 176 5.44 -0.26 -10.54
N PRO A 177 5.82 -0.63 -11.77
CA PRO A 177 4.87 -0.94 -12.85
C PRO A 177 3.89 -2.09 -12.56
N THR A 178 4.22 -2.95 -11.59
CA THR A 178 3.38 -4.09 -11.18
C THR A 178 2.62 -3.87 -9.87
N GLY A 179 2.73 -2.66 -9.32
CA GLY A 179 1.99 -2.20 -8.16
C GLY A 179 0.48 -2.17 -8.42
N GLY A 180 -0.29 -2.46 -7.38
CA GLY A 180 -1.75 -2.48 -7.43
C GLY A 180 -2.44 -1.18 -7.03
N GLU A 181 -1.68 -0.28 -6.42
CA GLU A 181 -2.14 1.04 -6.00
C GLU A 181 -1.73 2.11 -7.02
N ARG A 182 -2.21 3.34 -6.83
CA ARG A 182 -1.83 4.48 -7.67
C ARG A 182 -1.27 5.59 -6.79
N LEU A 183 -0.06 6.02 -7.12
CA LEU A 183 0.53 7.25 -6.61
C LEU A 183 0.12 8.39 -7.53
N ILE A 184 -0.48 9.42 -6.97
CA ILE A 184 -0.85 10.65 -7.69
C ILE A 184 0.06 11.76 -7.20
N ARG A 185 0.86 12.34 -8.09
CA ARG A 185 1.88 13.33 -7.70
C ARG A 185 1.95 14.54 -8.61
N CYS A 186 2.47 15.65 -8.12
CA CYS A 186 2.82 16.82 -8.91
C CYS A 186 4.35 16.96 -8.95
N PRO A 187 4.99 16.82 -10.13
CA PRO A 187 6.45 16.92 -10.24
C PRO A 187 6.99 18.33 -9.96
N GLU A 188 6.14 19.37 -10.02
CA GLU A 188 6.56 20.77 -9.85
C GLU A 188 6.66 21.20 -8.38
N CYS A 189 5.75 20.73 -7.53
CA CYS A 189 5.70 21.15 -6.11
C CYS A 189 5.85 20.00 -5.11
N GLY A 190 5.94 18.75 -5.57
CA GLY A 190 6.11 17.57 -4.71
C GLY A 190 4.83 17.12 -4.00
N TYR A 191 3.65 17.66 -4.33
CA TYR A 191 2.38 17.09 -3.86
C TYR A 191 2.32 15.61 -4.24
N ALA A 192 1.94 14.75 -3.29
CA ALA A 192 1.79 13.32 -3.50
C ALA A 192 0.63 12.81 -2.63
N ALA A 193 -0.24 11.97 -3.18
CA ALA A 193 -1.38 11.42 -2.48
C ALA A 193 -1.74 10.02 -2.98
N THR A 194 -2.36 9.21 -2.12
CA THR A 194 -2.99 7.96 -2.52
C THR A 194 -4.19 8.23 -3.43
N ALA A 195 -4.61 7.23 -4.21
CA ALA A 195 -5.72 7.37 -5.14
C ALA A 195 -7.01 7.84 -4.47
N GLU A 196 -7.26 7.36 -3.25
CA GLU A 196 -8.43 7.69 -2.45
C GLU A 196 -8.37 9.10 -1.86
N ALA A 197 -7.19 9.55 -1.42
CA ALA A 197 -7.02 10.86 -0.79
C ALA A 197 -6.83 12.02 -1.77
N ALA A 198 -6.36 11.74 -3.00
CA ALA A 198 -5.95 12.78 -3.93
C ALA A 198 -7.07 13.76 -4.30
N THR A 199 -6.78 15.05 -4.14
CA THR A 199 -7.58 16.17 -4.65
C THR A 199 -6.92 16.82 -5.86
N PHE A 200 -7.68 17.63 -6.61
CA PHE A 200 -7.19 18.35 -7.79
C PHE A 200 -8.02 19.62 -8.02
N ARG A 201 -7.50 20.53 -8.86
CA ARG A 201 -8.24 21.70 -9.34
C ARG A 201 -8.80 21.43 -10.74
N LEU A 202 -10.01 21.90 -10.97
CA LEU A 202 -10.54 22.04 -12.33
C LEU A 202 -10.10 23.38 -12.92
N PRO A 203 -9.95 23.48 -14.24
CA PRO A 203 -9.78 24.77 -14.91
C PRO A 203 -10.93 25.73 -14.53
N PRO A 204 -10.66 27.04 -14.40
CA PRO A 204 -11.72 28.02 -14.16
C PRO A 204 -12.79 27.92 -15.25
N ALA A 205 -14.06 27.87 -14.84
CA ALA A 205 -15.16 27.92 -15.79
C ALA A 205 -15.17 29.29 -16.49
N ALA A 206 -15.42 29.30 -17.80
CA ALA A 206 -15.69 30.54 -18.51
C ALA A 206 -17.00 31.16 -18.01
N GLU A 207 -17.07 32.48 -17.90
CA GLU A 207 -18.33 33.17 -17.65
C GLU A 207 -19.26 32.98 -18.84
N MET A 208 -20.48 32.50 -18.57
CA MET A 208 -21.50 32.23 -19.58
C MET A 208 -22.86 32.74 -19.10
N GLU A 209 -23.67 33.23 -20.03
CA GLU A 209 -25.06 33.56 -19.74
C GLU A 209 -25.86 32.26 -19.56
N LEU A 210 -26.70 32.18 -18.53
CA LEU A 210 -27.46 30.97 -18.24
C LEU A 210 -28.58 30.78 -19.27
N GLU A 211 -28.52 29.68 -20.01
CA GLU A 211 -29.52 29.30 -20.99
C GLU A 211 -30.73 28.63 -20.31
N PRO A 212 -31.95 28.77 -20.86
CA PRO A 212 -33.10 28.02 -20.38
C PRO A 212 -32.92 26.52 -20.67
N ILE A 213 -33.43 25.68 -19.76
CA ILE A 213 -33.39 24.22 -19.95
C ILE A 213 -34.26 23.81 -21.15
N GLN A 214 -33.72 23.01 -22.06
CA GLN A 214 -34.43 22.55 -23.27
C GLN A 214 -34.21 21.06 -23.55
N PRO A 215 -35.27 20.27 -23.83
CA PRO A 215 -35.11 18.89 -24.25
C PRO A 215 -34.60 18.80 -25.69
N VAL A 216 -33.66 17.89 -25.93
CA VAL A 216 -33.07 17.58 -27.24
C VAL A 216 -33.14 16.08 -27.46
N GLU A 217 -33.52 15.68 -28.67
CA GLU A 217 -33.46 14.28 -29.11
C GLU A 217 -32.02 13.83 -29.28
N THR A 218 -31.67 12.73 -28.64
CA THR A 218 -30.33 12.12 -28.69
C THR A 218 -30.51 10.60 -28.85
N PRO A 219 -31.08 10.13 -29.97
CA PRO A 219 -31.25 8.72 -30.22
C PRO A 219 -29.89 8.02 -30.29
N ASP A 220 -29.82 6.79 -29.80
CA ASP A 220 -28.62 5.93 -29.84
C ASP A 220 -27.36 6.51 -29.18
N CYS A 221 -27.48 7.54 -28.34
CA CYS A 221 -26.37 8.13 -27.59
C CYS A 221 -26.24 7.46 -26.21
N ALA A 222 -25.51 6.35 -26.14
CA ALA A 222 -25.38 5.55 -24.91
C ALA A 222 -24.29 6.03 -23.95
N THR A 223 -23.34 6.85 -24.43
CA THR A 223 -22.21 7.33 -23.64
C THR A 223 -22.12 8.85 -23.60
N ILE A 224 -21.39 9.36 -22.60
CA ILE A 224 -21.09 10.80 -22.50
C ILE A 224 -20.37 11.33 -23.74
N ALA A 225 -19.47 10.52 -24.33
CA ALA A 225 -18.79 10.90 -25.56
C ALA A 225 -19.77 11.06 -26.73
N ASP A 226 -20.73 10.14 -26.86
CA ASP A 226 -21.75 10.19 -27.93
C ASP A 226 -22.64 11.42 -27.77
N VAL A 227 -23.14 11.67 -26.56
CA VAL A 227 -24.01 12.82 -26.26
C VAL A 227 -23.27 14.14 -26.49
N ALA A 228 -22.04 14.26 -26.01
CA ALA A 228 -21.22 15.46 -26.17
C ALA A 228 -20.97 15.76 -27.66
N ALA A 229 -20.60 14.73 -28.44
CA ALA A 229 -20.38 14.85 -29.87
C ALA A 229 -21.67 15.20 -30.63
N TYR A 230 -22.80 14.59 -30.28
CA TYR A 230 -24.09 14.83 -30.91
C TYR A 230 -24.58 16.27 -30.70
N VAL A 231 -24.49 16.76 -29.46
CA VAL A 231 -24.93 18.12 -29.09
C VAL A 231 -23.90 19.18 -29.52
N GLY A 232 -22.64 18.80 -29.74
CA GLY A 232 -21.57 19.72 -30.15
C GLY A 232 -20.94 20.46 -28.97
N VAL A 233 -20.76 19.77 -27.84
CA VAL A 233 -20.11 20.29 -26.64
C VAL A 233 -18.93 19.39 -26.22
N GLU A 234 -18.05 19.90 -25.36
CA GLU A 234 -17.05 19.07 -24.70
C GLU A 234 -17.68 18.18 -23.63
N THR A 235 -17.05 17.05 -23.31
CA THR A 235 -17.50 16.16 -22.22
C THR A 235 -17.52 16.87 -20.85
N SER A 236 -16.66 17.87 -20.67
CA SER A 236 -16.62 18.79 -19.53
C SER A 236 -17.90 19.62 -19.34
N ARG A 237 -18.72 19.77 -20.39
CA ARG A 237 -20.02 20.44 -20.40
C ARG A 237 -21.20 19.46 -20.33
N THR A 238 -20.96 18.22 -19.92
CA THR A 238 -22.01 17.25 -19.66
C THR A 238 -22.02 16.87 -18.17
N LEU A 239 -23.18 16.44 -17.66
CA LEU A 239 -23.33 15.84 -16.35
C LEU A 239 -23.73 14.38 -16.53
N LYS A 240 -23.00 13.49 -15.86
CA LYS A 240 -23.30 12.06 -15.84
C LYS A 240 -23.92 11.65 -14.52
N ALA A 241 -24.84 10.70 -14.59
CA ALA A 241 -25.45 10.04 -13.45
C ALA A 241 -24.78 8.69 -13.21
N VAL A 242 -24.30 8.44 -11.98
CA VAL A 242 -23.74 7.14 -11.56
C VAL A 242 -24.56 6.64 -10.39
N PHE A 243 -24.94 5.35 -10.42
CA PHE A 243 -25.91 4.80 -9.49
C PHE A 243 -25.32 3.67 -8.66
N TYR A 244 -25.49 3.77 -7.35
CA TYR A 244 -25.11 2.73 -6.41
C TYR A 244 -26.29 2.30 -5.54
N ALA A 245 -26.36 1.02 -5.21
CA ALA A 245 -27.09 0.52 -4.07
C ALA A 245 -26.16 0.59 -2.85
N TRP A 246 -26.54 1.38 -1.85
CA TRP A 246 -25.80 1.55 -0.61
C TRP A 246 -26.42 0.72 0.49
N GLU A 247 -25.65 -0.25 0.99
CA GLU A 247 -26.00 -1.00 2.19
C GLU A 247 -25.33 -0.32 3.38
N ARG A 248 -26.16 0.11 4.32
CA ARG A 248 -25.68 0.76 5.54
C ARG A 248 -24.96 -0.25 6.44
N PRO A 249 -24.04 0.21 7.30
CA PRO A 249 -23.44 -0.64 8.33
C PRO A 249 -24.45 -1.33 9.26
N GLU A 250 -25.68 -0.83 9.33
CA GLU A 250 -26.79 -1.37 10.10
C GLU A 250 -27.52 -2.46 9.28
N PRO A 251 -27.41 -3.76 9.64
CA PRO A 251 -27.69 -4.90 8.75
C PRO A 251 -29.17 -5.18 8.43
N GLU A 252 -30.11 -4.30 8.80
CA GLU A 252 -31.56 -4.58 8.71
C GLU A 252 -32.35 -3.64 7.78
N ARG A 253 -31.68 -2.75 7.02
CA ARG A 253 -32.36 -1.85 6.06
C ARG A 253 -32.14 -2.32 4.62
N GLU A 254 -33.19 -2.16 3.80
CA GLU A 254 -33.07 -2.35 2.36
C GLU A 254 -32.02 -1.39 1.76
N PRO A 255 -31.28 -1.82 0.72
CA PRO A 255 -30.30 -0.97 0.07
C PRO A 255 -30.92 0.34 -0.43
N THR A 256 -30.27 1.46 -0.13
CA THR A 256 -30.74 2.77 -0.56
C THR A 256 -30.08 3.15 -1.88
N LEU A 257 -30.85 3.64 -2.86
CA LEU A 257 -30.27 4.21 -4.08
C LEU A 257 -29.46 5.46 -3.75
N VAL A 258 -28.22 5.50 -4.20
CA VAL A 258 -27.35 6.68 -4.23
C VAL A 258 -27.22 7.12 -5.68
N PHE A 259 -27.80 8.28 -6.00
CA PHE A 259 -27.69 8.94 -7.28
C PHE A 259 -26.51 9.92 -7.22
N VAL A 260 -25.39 9.60 -7.84
CA VAL A 260 -24.24 10.51 -7.94
C VAL A 260 -24.34 11.32 -9.23
N VAL A 261 -24.12 12.63 -9.14
CA VAL A 261 -24.08 13.54 -10.29
C VAL A 261 -22.73 14.22 -10.33
N ILE A 262 -22.03 14.08 -11.44
CA ILE A 262 -20.66 14.56 -11.62
C ILE A 262 -20.48 15.01 -13.06
N ARG A 263 -19.51 15.91 -13.32
CA ARG A 263 -19.13 16.23 -14.70
C ARG A 263 -18.77 14.98 -15.50
N GLY A 264 -19.15 14.96 -16.78
CA GLY A 264 -19.06 13.76 -17.62
C GLY A 264 -17.64 13.35 -17.98
N ASP A 265 -16.66 14.25 -17.84
CA ASP A 265 -15.22 13.99 -18.03
C ASP A 265 -14.53 13.42 -16.77
N LEU A 266 -15.23 13.29 -15.64
CA LEU A 266 -14.68 12.81 -14.38
C LEU A 266 -15.23 11.45 -14.01
N GLU A 267 -14.55 10.75 -13.10
CA GLU A 267 -14.96 9.45 -12.56
C GLU A 267 -15.23 9.53 -11.06
N VAL A 268 -16.18 8.71 -10.58
CA VAL A 268 -16.53 8.64 -9.16
C VAL A 268 -15.44 7.87 -8.40
N ASN A 269 -14.98 8.47 -7.32
CA ASN A 269 -14.16 7.82 -6.32
C ASN A 269 -15.07 7.23 -5.23
N GLU A 270 -15.27 5.92 -5.28
CA GLU A 270 -16.15 5.19 -4.35
C GLU A 270 -15.71 5.30 -2.90
N ALA A 271 -14.40 5.42 -2.63
CA ALA A 271 -13.88 5.56 -1.28
C ALA A 271 -14.26 6.92 -0.67
N LYS A 272 -14.15 8.00 -1.46
CA LYS A 272 -14.66 9.34 -1.07
C LYS A 272 -16.18 9.32 -0.86
N LEU A 273 -16.92 8.66 -1.76
CA LEU A 273 -18.37 8.54 -1.68
C LEU A 273 -18.82 7.80 -0.42
N LEU A 274 -18.30 6.60 -0.16
CA LEU A 274 -18.58 5.83 1.06
C LEU A 274 -18.31 6.64 2.32
N THR A 275 -17.22 7.41 2.30
CA THR A 275 -16.85 8.25 3.42
C THR A 275 -17.86 9.37 3.65
N ALA A 276 -18.31 10.04 2.59
CA ALA A 276 -19.36 11.06 2.68
C ALA A 276 -20.71 10.49 3.16
N LEU A 277 -20.97 9.21 2.90
CA LEU A 277 -22.16 8.49 3.35
C LEU A 277 -22.06 7.99 4.80
N GLY A 278 -20.87 8.00 5.41
CA GLY A 278 -20.63 7.50 6.77
C GLY A 278 -20.30 6.01 6.86
N GLY A 279 -19.83 5.39 5.77
CA GLY A 279 -19.43 3.99 5.70
C GLY A 279 -20.47 3.07 5.06
N GLY A 280 -20.29 1.75 5.18
CA GLY A 280 -21.14 0.73 4.55
C GLY A 280 -20.49 0.14 3.29
N THR A 281 -21.30 -0.42 2.39
CA THR A 281 -20.84 -0.99 1.12
C THR A 281 -21.61 -0.37 -0.05
N LEU A 282 -20.94 -0.29 -1.21
CA LEU A 282 -21.56 0.14 -2.47
C LEU A 282 -21.52 -1.00 -3.47
N CYS A 283 -22.64 -1.22 -4.13
CA CYS A 283 -22.76 -2.07 -5.30
C CYS A 283 -23.39 -1.25 -6.45
N PRO A 284 -23.13 -1.57 -7.72
CA PRO A 284 -23.88 -0.96 -8.82
C PRO A 284 -25.39 -1.15 -8.60
N ALA A 285 -26.17 -0.08 -8.78
CA ALA A 285 -27.62 -0.16 -8.63
C ALA A 285 -28.25 -0.98 -9.76
N SER A 286 -29.34 -1.68 -9.47
CA SER A 286 -30.16 -2.30 -10.51
C SER A 286 -31.01 -1.25 -11.23
N ASP A 287 -31.31 -1.52 -12.50
CA ASP A 287 -32.25 -0.74 -13.30
C ASP A 287 -33.60 -0.52 -12.60
N ASP A 288 -34.13 -1.56 -11.93
CA ASP A 288 -35.39 -1.48 -11.20
C ASP A 288 -35.34 -0.46 -10.06
N LEU A 289 -34.22 -0.42 -9.32
CA LEU A 289 -34.02 0.54 -8.25
C LEU A 289 -33.89 1.98 -8.79
N ILE A 290 -33.24 2.14 -9.94
CA ILE A 290 -33.09 3.43 -10.63
C ILE A 290 -34.46 3.94 -11.11
N ARG A 291 -35.23 3.09 -11.79
CA ARG A 291 -36.57 3.44 -12.30
C ARG A 291 -37.57 3.70 -11.19
N ALA A 292 -37.48 2.98 -10.07
CA ALA A 292 -38.30 3.24 -8.89
C ALA A 292 -38.09 4.65 -8.30
N ALA A 293 -36.91 5.25 -8.51
CA ALA A 293 -36.60 6.62 -8.13
C ALA A 293 -37.07 7.68 -9.15
N GLY A 294 -37.63 7.26 -10.30
CA GLY A 294 -38.07 8.15 -11.38
C GLY A 294 -36.97 8.53 -12.38
N ALA A 295 -35.84 7.85 -12.37
CA ALA A 295 -34.74 8.05 -13.30
C ALA A 295 -34.73 6.98 -14.41
N GLU A 296 -34.15 7.29 -15.57
CA GLU A 296 -34.00 6.33 -16.68
C GLU A 296 -32.52 6.04 -16.96
N PRO A 297 -32.02 4.80 -16.79
CA PRO A 297 -30.64 4.44 -17.08
C PRO A 297 -30.17 4.92 -18.47
N GLY A 298 -28.98 5.49 -18.54
CA GLY A 298 -28.43 6.09 -19.78
C GLY A 298 -28.97 7.49 -20.12
N TYR A 299 -30.12 7.89 -19.57
CA TYR A 299 -30.77 9.19 -19.83
C TYR A 299 -31.14 9.91 -18.54
N ALA A 300 -30.47 9.62 -17.43
CA ALA A 300 -30.88 10.13 -16.13
C ALA A 300 -30.24 11.47 -15.72
N SER A 301 -30.98 12.26 -14.96
CA SER A 301 -30.46 13.39 -14.18
C SER A 301 -31.34 13.62 -12.93
N PRO A 302 -30.93 14.47 -11.98
CA PRO A 302 -31.77 14.81 -10.83
C PRO A 302 -32.92 15.78 -11.17
N VAL A 303 -32.98 16.28 -12.42
CA VAL A 303 -34.00 17.25 -12.83
C VAL A 303 -35.38 16.63 -12.70
N GLY A 304 -36.25 17.28 -11.92
CA GLY A 304 -37.61 16.80 -11.65
C GLY A 304 -37.72 15.69 -10.60
N LEU A 305 -36.61 15.22 -10.01
CA LEU A 305 -36.66 14.23 -8.92
C LEU A 305 -36.95 14.91 -7.57
N LYS A 306 -37.65 14.20 -6.68
CA LYS A 306 -37.81 14.61 -5.28
C LYS A 306 -36.51 14.30 -4.52
N VAL A 307 -35.60 15.26 -4.49
CA VAL A 307 -34.33 15.14 -3.76
C VAL A 307 -34.54 15.28 -2.26
N ARG A 308 -33.98 14.35 -1.47
CA ARG A 308 -34.09 14.40 -0.01
C ARG A 308 -33.11 15.41 0.60
N SER A 309 -33.47 15.98 1.75
CA SER A 309 -32.69 17.02 2.45
C SER A 309 -31.53 16.49 3.31
N GLY A 310 -31.49 15.19 3.59
CA GLY A 310 -30.46 14.55 4.39
C GLY A 310 -30.42 13.03 4.20
N LEU A 311 -29.49 12.35 4.86
CA LEU A 311 -29.27 10.91 4.70
C LEU A 311 -30.47 10.04 5.12
N ASP A 312 -31.28 10.51 6.07
CA ASP A 312 -32.47 9.82 6.57
C ASP A 312 -33.80 10.45 6.11
N GLY A 313 -33.76 11.33 5.09
CA GLY A 313 -34.96 12.00 4.57
C GLY A 313 -35.70 11.22 3.48
N ASP A 314 -36.93 11.66 3.18
CA ASP A 314 -37.76 11.13 2.10
C ASP A 314 -37.31 11.65 0.73
N GLY A 315 -37.24 10.75 -0.26
CA GLY A 315 -36.87 11.07 -1.64
C GLY A 315 -35.56 10.41 -2.06
N VAL A 316 -35.03 10.85 -3.20
CA VAL A 316 -33.81 10.29 -3.80
C VAL A 316 -32.59 10.89 -3.12
N LEU A 317 -31.64 10.04 -2.70
CA LEU A 317 -30.32 10.48 -2.26
C LEU A 317 -29.51 10.96 -3.45
N VAL A 318 -29.36 12.27 -3.61
CA VAL A 318 -28.53 12.82 -4.68
C VAL A 318 -27.23 13.34 -4.09
N VAL A 319 -26.11 12.77 -4.52
CA VAL A 319 -24.76 13.23 -4.16
C VAL A 319 -24.19 13.98 -5.36
N GLY A 320 -24.06 15.30 -5.25
CA GLY A 320 -23.38 16.12 -6.23
C GLY A 320 -21.88 16.15 -5.95
N ASP A 321 -21.07 15.88 -6.97
CA ASP A 321 -19.65 16.23 -6.93
C ASP A 321 -19.48 17.75 -7.09
N ARG A 322 -18.45 18.35 -6.47
CA ARG A 322 -18.17 19.80 -6.59
C ARG A 322 -17.96 20.26 -8.04
N SER A 323 -17.60 19.37 -8.96
CA SER A 323 -17.47 19.68 -10.38
C SER A 323 -18.75 20.21 -11.02
N ILE A 324 -19.94 19.94 -10.45
CA ILE A 324 -21.20 20.49 -10.98
C ILE A 324 -21.31 22.01 -10.82
N GLU A 325 -20.49 22.60 -9.95
CA GLU A 325 -20.36 24.05 -9.78
C GLU A 325 -19.32 24.65 -10.75
N ALA A 326 -18.49 23.81 -11.37
CA ALA A 326 -17.39 24.22 -12.25
C ALA A 326 -17.82 24.26 -13.72
N GLY A 327 -18.86 25.03 -14.01
CA GLY A 327 -19.41 25.23 -15.35
C GLY A 327 -20.86 25.74 -15.32
N ALA A 328 -21.44 25.93 -16.50
CA ALA A 328 -22.82 26.31 -16.70
C ALA A 328 -23.35 25.70 -18.01
N ASN A 329 -24.68 25.69 -18.14
CA ASN A 329 -25.41 25.20 -19.33
C ASN A 329 -24.96 23.80 -19.72
N PHE A 330 -25.02 22.88 -18.76
CA PHE A 330 -24.64 21.49 -18.96
C PHE A 330 -25.66 20.74 -19.82
N VAL A 331 -25.19 19.66 -20.43
CA VAL A 331 -26.05 18.61 -21.02
C VAL A 331 -26.21 17.49 -20.00
N ALA A 332 -27.44 17.12 -19.67
CA ALA A 332 -27.72 16.03 -18.73
C ALA A 332 -28.91 15.19 -19.22
N GLY A 333 -29.06 13.96 -18.72
CA GLY A 333 -30.18 13.10 -19.11
C GLY A 333 -31.56 13.71 -18.82
N ALA A 334 -32.56 13.45 -19.68
CA ALA A 334 -33.91 14.01 -19.51
C ALA A 334 -34.86 13.18 -18.64
N ASN A 335 -34.38 12.12 -17.99
CA ASN A 335 -35.18 11.05 -17.37
C ASN A 335 -36.20 10.44 -18.34
N ARG A 336 -35.85 10.42 -19.63
CA ARG A 336 -36.66 9.90 -20.73
C ARG A 336 -35.75 9.32 -21.80
N GLU A 337 -36.00 8.06 -22.16
CA GLU A 337 -35.23 7.35 -23.18
C GLU A 337 -35.15 8.16 -24.49
N GLY A 338 -33.94 8.28 -25.04
CA GLY A 338 -33.67 8.99 -26.28
C GLY A 338 -33.60 10.52 -26.16
N TYR A 339 -33.66 11.09 -24.94
CA TYR A 339 -33.63 12.54 -24.75
C TYR A 339 -32.64 12.98 -23.67
N HIS A 340 -32.02 14.13 -23.92
CA HIS A 340 -31.23 14.88 -22.95
C HIS A 340 -31.78 16.30 -22.79
N PHE A 341 -31.46 16.95 -21.68
CA PHE A 341 -31.62 18.38 -21.51
C PHE A 341 -30.31 19.10 -21.85
N THR A 342 -30.42 20.23 -22.54
CA THR A 342 -29.36 21.25 -22.66
C THR A 342 -29.69 22.44 -21.77
N GLY A 343 -28.70 23.27 -21.44
CA GLY A 343 -28.91 24.44 -20.60
C GLY A 343 -29.16 24.11 -19.13
N VAL A 344 -28.77 22.94 -18.64
CA VAL A 344 -28.96 22.50 -17.25
C VAL A 344 -27.99 23.23 -16.32
N ASN A 345 -28.48 23.78 -15.21
CA ASN A 345 -27.70 24.56 -14.26
C ASN A 345 -28.02 24.19 -12.80
N TYR A 346 -26.98 23.92 -12.01
CA TYR A 346 -27.07 23.83 -10.56
C TYR A 346 -26.90 25.23 -9.93
N PRO A 347 -27.68 25.62 -8.90
CA PRO A 347 -28.79 24.89 -8.27
C PRO A 347 -30.18 25.20 -8.87
N ARG A 348 -30.24 25.88 -10.03
CA ARG A 348 -31.50 26.36 -10.63
C ARG A 348 -32.47 25.22 -10.97
N ASP A 349 -31.97 24.18 -11.65
CA ASP A 349 -32.82 23.14 -12.25
C ASP A 349 -32.93 21.88 -11.40
N PHE A 350 -32.01 21.69 -10.45
CA PHE A 350 -32.02 20.54 -9.54
C PHE A 350 -31.27 20.83 -8.23
N GLY A 351 -31.64 20.09 -7.18
CA GLY A 351 -30.97 20.10 -5.89
C GLY A 351 -30.11 18.86 -5.66
N VAL A 352 -29.31 18.89 -4.59
CA VAL A 352 -28.53 17.74 -4.11
C VAL A 352 -28.72 17.56 -2.61
N THR A 353 -28.64 16.33 -2.13
CA THR A 353 -28.65 16.02 -0.69
C THR A 353 -27.29 16.34 -0.06
N LEU A 354 -26.21 15.96 -0.74
CA LEU A 354 -24.83 16.23 -0.34
C LEU A 354 -24.08 16.84 -1.53
N LEU A 355 -23.28 17.88 -1.26
CA LEU A 355 -22.36 18.47 -2.21
C LEU A 355 -20.93 18.31 -1.68
N VAL A 356 -20.19 17.35 -2.25
CA VAL A 356 -18.93 16.85 -1.70
C VAL A 356 -17.93 16.56 -2.81
N ASP A 357 -16.64 16.46 -2.50
CA ASP A 357 -15.65 15.94 -3.46
C ASP A 357 -15.77 14.41 -3.50
N VAL A 358 -16.23 13.89 -4.63
CA VAL A 358 -16.28 12.46 -4.92
C VAL A 358 -15.60 12.15 -6.25
N ALA A 359 -14.82 13.08 -6.80
CA ALA A 359 -14.11 12.90 -8.05
C ALA A 359 -12.76 12.18 -7.85
N GLN A 360 -12.45 11.24 -8.73
CA GLN A 360 -11.13 10.62 -8.82
C GLN A 360 -10.18 11.55 -9.56
N ALA A 361 -9.03 11.87 -8.95
CA ALA A 361 -7.95 12.58 -9.63
C ALA A 361 -7.39 11.72 -10.78
N GLN A 362 -7.13 12.36 -11.93
CA GLN A 362 -6.65 11.73 -13.16
C GLN A 362 -5.38 12.41 -13.68
N PRO A 363 -4.59 11.74 -14.55
CA PRO A 363 -3.44 12.36 -15.20
C PRO A 363 -3.82 13.68 -15.91
N GLY A 364 -2.98 14.70 -15.76
CA GLY A 364 -3.15 16.00 -16.41
C GLY A 364 -4.07 16.98 -15.68
N HIS A 365 -4.82 16.55 -14.66
CA HIS A 365 -5.57 17.48 -13.79
C HIS A 365 -4.63 18.50 -13.13
N LEU A 366 -5.14 19.69 -12.82
CA LEU A 366 -4.33 20.74 -12.19
C LEU A 366 -4.04 20.37 -10.72
N CYS A 367 -2.82 20.61 -10.29
CA CYS A 367 -2.38 20.35 -8.93
C CYS A 367 -3.21 21.20 -7.93
N PRO A 368 -3.56 20.65 -6.75
CA PRO A 368 -4.25 21.41 -5.70
C PRO A 368 -3.38 22.50 -5.05
N ARG A 369 -2.05 22.47 -5.22
CA ARG A 369 -1.10 23.35 -4.52
C ARG A 369 -0.37 24.35 -5.40
N CYS A 370 -0.26 24.06 -6.70
CA CYS A 370 0.46 24.91 -7.66
C CYS A 370 -0.19 24.81 -9.04
N ASP A 371 0.32 25.56 -10.02
CA ASP A 371 -0.21 25.59 -11.38
C ASP A 371 0.26 24.44 -12.28
N GLY A 372 1.04 23.52 -11.70
CA GLY A 372 1.46 22.30 -12.36
C GLY A 372 0.35 21.27 -12.53
N ARG A 373 0.70 20.15 -13.17
CA ARG A 373 -0.24 19.05 -13.47
C ARG A 373 0.07 17.80 -12.66
N LEU A 374 -0.95 16.98 -12.43
CA LEU A 374 -0.83 15.70 -11.74
C LEU A 374 -0.40 14.60 -12.71
N GLU A 375 0.55 13.79 -12.27
CA GLU A 375 0.93 12.50 -12.84
C GLU A 375 0.32 11.38 -12.00
N VAL A 376 0.04 10.23 -12.63
CA VAL A 376 -0.43 9.03 -11.94
C VAL A 376 0.44 7.86 -12.36
N GLU A 377 1.02 7.17 -11.38
CA GLU A 377 1.87 6.00 -11.61
C GLU A 377 1.43 4.82 -10.74
N PRO A 378 1.54 3.56 -11.24
CA PRO A 378 1.32 2.38 -10.42
C PRO A 378 2.33 2.30 -9.26
N ALA A 379 1.87 1.88 -8.09
CA ALA A 379 2.68 1.81 -6.88
C ALA A 379 2.29 0.65 -5.95
N VAL A 380 3.20 0.33 -5.04
CA VAL A 380 3.00 -0.59 -3.92
C VAL A 380 2.91 0.22 -2.63
N GLU A 381 1.84 0.07 -1.87
CA GLU A 381 1.79 0.64 -0.53
C GLU A 381 2.59 -0.22 0.44
N LEU A 382 3.69 0.34 0.96
CA LEU A 382 4.55 -0.34 1.92
C LEU A 382 4.11 -0.09 3.36
N ALA A 383 3.58 1.11 3.63
CA ALA A 383 3.17 1.50 4.96
C ALA A 383 2.07 2.56 4.95
N ARG A 384 1.31 2.63 6.04
CA ARG A 384 0.25 3.60 6.27
C ARG A 384 0.20 4.00 7.74
N CYS A 385 -0.06 5.28 8.00
CA CYS A 385 -0.22 5.87 9.33
C CYS A 385 -1.48 6.74 9.32
N GLU A 386 -2.38 6.59 10.29
CA GLU A 386 -3.66 7.29 10.32
C GLU A 386 -3.99 7.80 11.73
N LYS A 387 -4.51 9.03 11.78
CA LYS A 387 -4.97 9.72 12.99
C LYS A 387 -6.49 9.70 13.03
N TRP A 388 -7.06 8.71 13.71
CA TRP A 388 -8.51 8.52 13.81
C TRP A 388 -9.20 9.48 14.78
N GLY A 389 -8.43 10.14 15.64
CA GLY A 389 -8.96 11.00 16.70
C GLY A 389 -9.79 10.18 17.69
N ILE A 390 -10.90 10.74 18.14
CA ILE A 390 -11.75 10.10 19.17
C ILE A 390 -12.78 9.12 18.62
N ARG A 391 -13.02 9.11 17.30
CA ARG A 391 -14.19 8.40 16.71
C ARG A 391 -14.23 6.90 17.04
N PRO A 392 -13.12 6.13 16.96
CA PRO A 392 -13.16 4.71 17.31
C PRO A 392 -13.48 4.51 18.79
N ALA A 393 -12.93 5.35 19.66
CA ALA A 393 -13.15 5.30 21.09
C ALA A 393 -14.59 5.68 21.47
N GLU A 394 -15.18 6.69 20.83
CA GLU A 394 -16.57 7.09 21.04
C GLU A 394 -17.54 5.97 20.63
N ARG A 395 -17.31 5.35 19.46
CA ARG A 395 -18.15 4.24 18.97
C ARG A 395 -18.15 3.03 19.90
N ALA A 396 -17.02 2.75 20.55
CA ALA A 396 -16.86 1.68 21.52
C ALA A 396 -17.14 2.12 22.98
N GLU A 397 -17.60 3.36 23.18
CA GLU A 397 -17.88 3.95 24.50
C GLU A 397 -16.68 3.85 25.48
N VAL A 398 -15.48 4.07 24.96
CA VAL A 398 -14.24 4.06 25.72
C VAL A 398 -13.97 5.44 26.29
N GLY A 399 -13.68 5.51 27.58
CA GLY A 399 -13.29 6.75 28.24
C GLY A 399 -12.30 6.54 29.38
N PHE A 400 -11.56 7.60 29.71
CA PHE A 400 -10.67 7.66 30.85
C PHE A 400 -10.94 8.92 31.68
N VAL A 401 -10.56 8.90 32.95
CA VAL A 401 -10.61 10.09 33.82
C VAL A 401 -9.41 10.99 33.55
N ASP A 402 -9.65 12.21 33.08
CA ASP A 402 -8.64 13.24 32.85
C ASP A 402 -8.09 13.83 34.16
N ALA A 403 -7.06 14.68 34.07
CA ALA A 403 -6.45 15.32 35.25
C ALA A 403 -7.42 16.23 36.04
N GLY A 404 -8.51 16.68 35.41
CA GLY A 404 -9.58 17.46 36.02
C GLY A 404 -10.76 16.61 36.54
N GLY A 405 -10.66 15.28 36.51
CA GLY A 405 -11.71 14.38 36.98
C GLY A 405 -12.85 14.15 35.99
N ARG A 406 -12.72 14.56 34.73
CA ARG A 406 -13.77 14.39 33.70
C ARG A 406 -13.50 13.15 32.85
N GLN A 407 -14.58 12.47 32.45
CA GLN A 407 -14.52 11.39 31.47
C GLN A 407 -14.23 11.95 30.07
N ARG A 408 -13.24 11.39 29.38
CA ARG A 408 -12.88 11.74 28.00
C ARG A 408 -12.54 10.49 27.19
N PRO A 409 -12.92 10.42 25.91
CA PRO A 409 -12.42 9.37 25.03
C PRO A 409 -10.92 9.59 24.70
N PRO A 410 -10.11 8.51 24.62
CA PRO A 410 -8.74 8.61 24.11
C PRO A 410 -8.71 8.96 22.62
N MET A 411 -7.65 9.68 22.23
CA MET A 411 -7.28 9.84 20.82
C MET A 411 -6.64 8.55 20.31
N VAL A 412 -7.03 8.12 19.12
CA VAL A 412 -6.62 6.86 18.52
C VAL A 412 -5.81 7.11 17.24
N GLY A 413 -4.71 6.36 17.10
CA GLY A 413 -3.94 6.27 15.86
C GLY A 413 -3.69 4.82 15.46
N SER A 414 -3.56 4.56 14.17
CA SER A 414 -3.16 3.26 13.62
C SER A 414 -1.96 3.38 12.69
N TYR A 415 -1.15 2.33 12.67
CA TYR A 415 0.06 2.26 11.85
C TYR A 415 0.19 0.84 11.31
N ARG A 416 0.36 0.72 10.00
CA ARG A 416 0.49 -0.57 9.33
C ARG A 416 1.72 -0.58 8.44
N PHE A 417 2.42 -1.70 8.43
CA PHE A 417 3.54 -1.96 7.53
C PHE A 417 3.40 -3.31 6.86
N ASP A 418 3.51 -3.33 5.53
CA ASP A 418 3.41 -4.53 4.71
C ASP A 418 4.78 -5.17 4.50
N LEU A 419 5.11 -6.13 5.38
CA LEU A 419 6.35 -6.90 5.31
C LEU A 419 6.48 -7.72 4.02
N SER A 420 5.36 -8.24 3.52
CA SER A 420 5.36 -9.00 2.26
C SER A 420 5.54 -8.09 1.05
N GLY A 421 4.91 -6.92 1.07
CA GLY A 421 5.13 -5.86 0.08
C GLY A 421 6.58 -5.39 0.06
N LEU A 422 7.18 -5.17 1.23
CA LEU A 422 8.59 -4.78 1.37
C LEU A 422 9.53 -5.82 0.75
N LEU A 423 9.39 -7.09 1.13
CA LEU A 423 10.26 -8.15 0.63
C LEU A 423 10.09 -8.36 -0.88
N ALA A 424 8.86 -8.26 -1.37
CA ALA A 424 8.56 -8.30 -2.79
C ALA A 424 9.21 -7.13 -3.54
N ALA A 425 9.07 -5.90 -3.05
CA ALA A 425 9.68 -4.71 -3.63
C ALA A 425 11.20 -4.86 -3.72
N VAL A 426 11.86 -5.31 -2.63
CA VAL A 426 13.30 -5.61 -2.64
C VAL A 426 13.65 -6.60 -3.74
N LEU A 427 12.91 -7.69 -3.89
CA LEU A 427 13.18 -8.70 -4.92
C LEU A 427 12.94 -8.19 -6.34
N GLU A 428 12.03 -7.22 -6.54
CA GLU A 428 11.76 -6.63 -7.84
C GLU A 428 12.80 -5.58 -8.26
N VAL A 429 13.55 -4.96 -7.35
CA VAL A 429 14.57 -3.94 -7.71
C VAL A 429 16.00 -4.37 -7.47
N HIS A 430 16.25 -5.16 -6.44
CA HIS A 430 17.60 -5.56 -6.03
C HIS A 430 17.99 -6.90 -6.65
N HIS A 431 18.19 -6.90 -7.96
CA HIS A 431 18.63 -8.07 -8.70
C HIS A 431 19.41 -7.72 -9.97
N ASP A 432 20.12 -8.71 -10.52
CA ASP A 432 20.80 -8.62 -11.80
C ASP A 432 20.53 -9.88 -12.66
N GLU A 433 21.25 -10.03 -13.77
CA GLU A 433 21.11 -11.19 -14.65
C GLU A 433 21.51 -12.54 -14.01
N HIS A 434 22.29 -12.51 -12.92
CA HIS A 434 22.78 -13.70 -12.22
C HIS A 434 21.89 -14.09 -11.05
N GLY A 435 21.27 -13.13 -10.38
CA GLY A 435 20.48 -13.43 -9.19
C GLY A 435 20.01 -12.24 -8.36
N ILE A 436 19.61 -12.56 -7.14
CA ILE A 436 19.20 -11.56 -6.15
C ILE A 436 20.43 -10.85 -5.61
N VAL A 437 20.31 -9.57 -5.26
CA VAL A 437 21.35 -8.76 -4.62
C VAL A 437 20.78 -8.18 -3.32
N TRP A 438 20.65 -8.99 -2.27
CA TRP A 438 19.94 -8.54 -1.07
C TRP A 438 20.58 -7.31 -0.41
N PRO A 439 19.77 -6.30 -0.01
CA PRO A 439 20.18 -5.35 1.01
C PRO A 439 20.54 -6.13 2.30
N PRO A 440 21.67 -5.84 2.96
CA PRO A 440 22.11 -6.58 4.15
C PRO A 440 21.05 -6.67 5.25
N ALA A 441 20.25 -5.60 5.41
CA ALA A 441 19.18 -5.50 6.40
C ALA A 441 18.16 -6.66 6.35
N VAL A 442 17.90 -7.22 5.16
CA VAL A 442 16.87 -8.25 4.94
C VAL A 442 17.42 -9.54 4.31
N ALA A 443 18.72 -9.61 4.04
CA ALA A 443 19.35 -10.79 3.47
C ALA A 443 19.17 -12.04 4.35
N PRO A 444 18.87 -13.24 3.81
CA PRO A 444 18.64 -14.43 4.64
C PRO A 444 19.86 -14.89 5.45
N PHE A 445 21.06 -14.51 5.00
CA PHE A 445 22.36 -14.70 5.63
C PHE A 445 23.26 -13.54 5.22
N ASP A 446 24.18 -13.14 6.09
CA ASP A 446 25.17 -12.10 5.78
C ASP A 446 26.24 -12.64 4.83
N VAL A 447 26.62 -13.92 5.04
CA VAL A 447 27.72 -14.56 4.31
C VAL A 447 27.28 -15.85 3.62
N HIS A 448 27.65 -16.00 2.35
CA HIS A 448 27.71 -17.29 1.68
C HIS A 448 29.16 -17.81 1.68
N LEU A 449 29.47 -18.76 2.56
CA LEU A 449 30.76 -19.41 2.62
C LEU A 449 30.79 -20.58 1.63
N VAL A 450 31.65 -20.51 0.62
CA VAL A 450 31.83 -21.54 -0.41
C VAL A 450 33.12 -22.30 -0.15
N SER A 451 33.02 -23.58 0.20
CA SER A 451 34.19 -24.46 0.26
C SER A 451 34.47 -25.11 -1.09
N LEU A 452 35.71 -24.95 -1.56
CA LEU A 452 36.28 -25.66 -2.71
C LEU A 452 37.31 -26.72 -2.27
N ALA A 453 37.14 -27.23 -1.05
CA ALA A 453 38.08 -28.18 -0.43
C ALA A 453 38.29 -29.43 -1.28
N ARG A 454 39.56 -29.83 -1.42
CA ARG A 454 39.97 -31.09 -2.09
C ARG A 454 40.77 -32.01 -1.18
N SER A 455 41.07 -31.58 0.03
CA SER A 455 41.79 -32.32 1.07
C SER A 455 41.10 -32.14 2.42
N GLU A 456 41.45 -32.98 3.40
CA GLU A 456 40.99 -32.82 4.78
C GLU A 456 41.48 -31.50 5.40
N GLU A 457 42.65 -31.01 4.98
CA GLU A 457 43.22 -29.75 5.43
C GLU A 457 42.43 -28.54 4.90
N ASP A 458 42.08 -28.55 3.60
CA ASP A 458 41.22 -27.51 3.00
C ASP A 458 39.84 -27.50 3.68
N GLN A 459 39.30 -28.69 3.97
CA GLN A 459 38.01 -28.82 4.65
C GLN A 459 38.09 -28.29 6.08
N ALA A 460 39.14 -28.62 6.82
CA ALA A 460 39.38 -28.07 8.15
C ALA A 460 39.51 -26.54 8.13
N ALA A 461 40.13 -25.97 7.10
CA ALA A 461 40.18 -24.51 6.93
C ALA A 461 38.79 -23.90 6.70
N ALA A 462 37.96 -24.53 5.87
CA ALA A 462 36.59 -24.08 5.66
C ALA A 462 35.74 -24.15 6.94
N GLU A 463 35.88 -25.21 7.74
CA GLU A 463 35.21 -25.34 9.04
C GLU A 463 35.69 -24.26 10.04
N ARG A 464 36.99 -23.97 10.09
CA ARG A 464 37.52 -22.88 10.92
C ARG A 464 36.96 -21.52 10.51
N ALA A 465 36.92 -21.23 9.20
CA ALA A 465 36.33 -20.00 8.69
C ALA A 465 34.84 -19.88 9.03
N TYR A 466 34.09 -20.98 8.90
CA TYR A 466 32.67 -21.06 9.27
C TYR A 466 32.44 -20.71 10.74
N GLU A 467 33.17 -21.34 11.66
CA GLU A 467 33.04 -21.08 13.10
C GLU A 467 33.52 -19.67 13.47
N ARG A 468 34.59 -19.17 12.84
CA ARG A 468 35.10 -17.82 13.07
C ARG A 468 34.08 -16.75 12.72
N LEU A 469 33.48 -16.83 11.54
CA LEU A 469 32.45 -15.91 11.10
C LEU A 469 31.22 -15.95 12.01
N ARG A 470 30.77 -17.15 12.42
CA ARG A 470 29.62 -17.30 13.33
C ARG A 470 29.91 -16.75 14.73
N ASN A 471 31.10 -17.01 15.27
CA ASN A 471 31.51 -16.47 16.56
C ASN A 471 31.68 -14.94 16.52
N GLY A 472 31.92 -14.38 15.34
CA GLY A 472 31.88 -12.94 15.06
C GLY A 472 30.46 -12.34 14.98
N GLY A 473 29.41 -13.13 15.20
CA GLY A 473 28.02 -12.66 15.16
C GLY A 473 27.37 -12.68 13.77
N LEU A 474 28.09 -13.12 12.73
CA LEU A 474 27.57 -13.17 11.36
C LEU A 474 26.74 -14.43 11.12
N GLU A 475 25.64 -14.29 10.40
CA GLU A 475 24.85 -15.42 9.94
C GLU A 475 25.42 -15.97 8.63
N VAL A 476 25.89 -17.22 8.66
CA VAL A 476 26.59 -17.84 7.52
C VAL A 476 25.80 -18.98 6.90
N LEU A 477 25.58 -18.93 5.58
CA LEU A 477 25.22 -20.08 4.75
C LEU A 477 26.50 -20.74 4.23
N TYR A 478 26.75 -21.96 4.66
CA TYR A 478 27.96 -22.70 4.31
C TYR A 478 27.67 -23.74 3.24
N ASP A 479 28.16 -23.52 2.02
CA ASP A 479 28.11 -24.49 0.92
C ASP A 479 29.18 -25.58 1.06
N ASP A 480 28.82 -26.58 1.86
CA ASP A 480 29.57 -27.80 2.15
C ASP A 480 29.25 -28.96 1.18
N ARG A 481 28.51 -28.70 0.09
CA ARG A 481 28.09 -29.74 -0.86
C ARG A 481 29.27 -30.27 -1.69
N GLY A 482 29.18 -31.50 -2.18
CA GLY A 482 30.14 -32.09 -3.12
C GLY A 482 29.99 -31.62 -4.57
N GLU A 483 29.53 -30.38 -4.79
CA GLU A 483 29.23 -29.83 -6.13
C GLU A 483 30.46 -29.15 -6.76
N SER A 484 30.44 -29.02 -8.09
CA SER A 484 31.49 -28.30 -8.81
C SER A 484 31.53 -26.81 -8.43
N ALA A 485 32.72 -26.19 -8.50
CA ALA A 485 32.90 -24.76 -8.22
C ALA A 485 31.92 -23.87 -9.00
N GLY A 486 31.71 -24.16 -10.29
CA GLY A 486 30.78 -23.39 -11.13
C GLY A 486 29.33 -23.46 -10.66
N VAL A 487 28.88 -24.63 -10.19
CA VAL A 487 27.54 -24.80 -9.62
C VAL A 487 27.42 -24.02 -8.30
N LYS A 488 28.41 -24.13 -7.42
CA LYS A 488 28.41 -23.40 -6.14
C LYS A 488 28.38 -21.89 -6.33
N PHE A 489 29.18 -21.36 -7.25
CA PHE A 489 29.20 -19.93 -7.54
C PHE A 489 27.88 -19.46 -8.15
N ALA A 490 27.32 -20.21 -9.12
CA ALA A 490 26.03 -19.87 -9.71
C ALA A 490 24.89 -19.89 -8.67
N ASP A 491 24.88 -20.88 -7.77
CA ASP A 491 23.91 -20.93 -6.68
C ASP A 491 24.11 -19.77 -5.70
N ALA A 492 25.36 -19.41 -5.40
CA ALA A 492 25.67 -18.28 -4.52
C ALA A 492 25.25 -16.94 -5.11
N ASP A 493 25.51 -16.70 -6.40
CA ASP A 493 25.09 -15.48 -7.10
C ASP A 493 23.56 -15.41 -7.20
N LEU A 494 22.90 -16.55 -7.43
CA LEU A 494 21.44 -16.66 -7.49
C LEU A 494 20.75 -16.42 -6.15
N ILE A 495 21.25 -17.03 -5.07
CA ILE A 495 20.73 -16.86 -3.70
C ILE A 495 20.99 -15.44 -3.20
N GLY A 496 22.17 -14.89 -3.52
CA GLY A 496 22.44 -13.46 -3.39
C GLY A 496 22.86 -12.99 -2.00
N CYS A 497 23.44 -13.83 -1.14
CA CYS A 497 23.92 -13.34 0.16
C CYS A 497 24.89 -12.16 -0.05
N PRO A 498 24.83 -11.10 0.78
CA PRO A 498 25.57 -9.86 0.61
C PRO A 498 27.07 -10.06 0.39
N VAL A 499 27.69 -10.97 1.16
CA VAL A 499 29.12 -11.25 1.04
C VAL A 499 29.35 -12.73 0.75
N ARG A 500 30.16 -13.03 -0.26
CA ARG A 500 30.67 -14.38 -0.53
C ARG A 500 32.08 -14.52 -0.01
N VAL A 501 32.31 -15.55 0.78
CA VAL A 501 33.65 -15.95 1.26
C VAL A 501 33.99 -17.29 0.63
N THR A 502 35.11 -17.40 -0.06
CA THR A 502 35.52 -18.63 -0.75
C THR A 502 36.80 -19.16 -0.13
N ILE A 503 36.74 -20.42 0.30
CA ILE A 503 37.90 -21.17 0.80
C ILE A 503 38.33 -22.15 -0.27
N GLY A 504 39.50 -21.94 -0.84
CA GLY A 504 40.11 -22.87 -1.78
C GLY A 504 41.62 -22.79 -1.73
N ARG A 505 42.28 -23.80 -2.30
CA ARG A 505 43.75 -23.92 -2.25
C ARG A 505 44.51 -22.64 -2.64
N ARG A 506 44.05 -21.92 -3.67
CA ARG A 506 44.67 -20.66 -4.12
C ARG A 506 44.55 -19.53 -3.10
N SER A 507 43.45 -19.44 -2.36
CA SER A 507 43.29 -18.40 -1.33
C SER A 507 44.12 -18.76 -0.10
N LEU A 508 44.15 -20.04 0.27
CA LEU A 508 44.95 -20.56 1.38
C LEU A 508 46.46 -20.38 1.14
N GLU A 509 46.94 -20.66 -0.07
CA GLU A 509 48.34 -20.40 -0.49
C GLU A 509 48.70 -18.90 -0.41
N ARG A 510 47.72 -18.00 -0.51
CA ARG A 510 47.87 -16.55 -0.34
C ARG A 510 47.61 -16.08 1.11
N GLY A 511 47.45 -17.00 2.04
CA GLY A 511 47.32 -16.72 3.47
C GLY A 511 45.91 -16.35 3.94
N GLY A 512 44.85 -16.67 3.19
CA GLY A 512 43.49 -16.28 3.61
C GLY A 512 42.33 -16.84 2.80
N ALA A 513 41.21 -16.12 2.85
CA ALA A 513 39.98 -16.42 2.14
C ALA A 513 39.73 -15.38 1.03
N GLU A 514 39.17 -15.80 -0.10
CA GLU A 514 38.74 -14.84 -1.14
C GLU A 514 37.36 -14.27 -0.75
N VAL A 515 37.26 -12.96 -0.58
CA VAL A 515 36.04 -12.25 -0.17
C VAL A 515 35.55 -11.37 -1.33
N LYS A 516 34.24 -11.39 -1.56
CA LYS A 516 33.56 -10.60 -2.60
C LYS A 516 32.20 -10.15 -2.09
N ALA A 517 31.90 -8.85 -2.16
CA ALA A 517 30.54 -8.35 -1.99
C ALA A 517 29.70 -8.61 -3.25
N ARG A 518 28.43 -8.99 -3.10
CA ARG A 518 27.56 -9.42 -4.19
C ARG A 518 27.35 -8.33 -5.26
N TRP A 519 27.41 -7.07 -4.86
CA TRP A 519 27.25 -5.89 -5.71
C TRP A 519 28.57 -5.34 -6.29
N LEU A 520 29.72 -5.93 -5.96
CA LEU A 520 31.02 -5.53 -6.49
C LEU A 520 31.55 -6.60 -7.45
N GLU A 521 32.33 -6.18 -8.45
CA GLU A 521 33.09 -7.11 -9.30
C GLU A 521 34.38 -7.58 -8.62
N GLU A 522 35.00 -6.68 -7.84
CA GLU A 522 36.29 -6.91 -7.20
C GLU A 522 36.22 -8.00 -6.12
N ARG A 523 37.31 -8.76 -6.00
CA ARG A 523 37.53 -9.77 -4.98
C ARG A 523 38.89 -9.58 -4.36
N THR A 524 38.98 -9.75 -3.05
CA THR A 524 40.22 -9.58 -2.30
C THR A 524 40.54 -10.83 -1.51
N VAL A 525 41.82 -11.12 -1.31
CA VAL A 525 42.24 -12.18 -0.39
C VAL A 525 42.45 -11.56 0.97
N VAL A 526 41.70 -12.05 1.96
CA VAL A 526 41.64 -11.52 3.30
C VAL A 526 42.22 -12.55 4.26
N PRO A 527 43.24 -12.19 5.08
CA PRO A 527 43.77 -13.07 6.11
C PRO A 527 42.68 -13.54 7.09
N GLU A 528 42.82 -14.77 7.59
CA GLU A 528 41.78 -15.38 8.45
C GLU A 528 41.52 -14.57 9.73
N ASP A 529 42.53 -13.87 10.26
CA ASP A 529 42.45 -13.11 11.52
C ASP A 529 41.58 -11.85 11.46
N VAL A 530 41.56 -11.16 10.31
CA VAL A 530 40.74 -9.96 10.06
C VAL A 530 39.48 -10.25 9.23
N LEU A 531 39.17 -11.52 8.97
CA LEU A 531 38.07 -11.92 8.09
C LEU A 531 36.70 -11.39 8.54
N VAL A 532 36.43 -11.41 9.85
CA VAL A 532 35.16 -10.93 10.41
C VAL A 532 35.00 -9.41 10.21
N GLU A 533 36.05 -8.65 10.52
CA GLU A 533 36.08 -7.19 10.40
C GLU A 533 35.90 -6.76 8.95
N GLN A 534 36.58 -7.43 8.01
CA GLN A 534 36.46 -7.11 6.60
C GLN A 534 35.07 -7.42 6.03
N VAL A 535 34.42 -8.49 6.50
CA VAL A 535 33.04 -8.79 6.10
C VAL A 535 32.08 -7.74 6.67
N ALA A 536 32.23 -7.37 7.94
CA ALA A 536 31.41 -6.32 8.56
C ALA A 536 31.55 -4.97 7.83
N ASP A 537 32.78 -4.54 7.51
CA ASP A 537 33.05 -3.32 6.74
C ASP A 537 32.36 -3.35 5.36
N LEU A 538 32.37 -4.50 4.68
CA LEU A 538 31.66 -4.63 3.40
C LEU A 538 30.14 -4.50 3.57
N LEU A 539 29.55 -5.09 4.62
CA LEU A 539 28.12 -4.97 4.89
C LEU A 539 27.72 -3.52 5.20
N ASP A 540 28.54 -2.81 5.98
CA ASP A 540 28.32 -1.41 6.35
C ASP A 540 28.50 -0.45 5.16
N ARG A 541 29.33 -0.83 4.19
CA ARG A 541 29.56 -0.09 2.94
C ARG A 541 28.58 -0.46 1.83
N TRP A 542 27.48 -1.14 2.15
CA TRP A 542 26.38 -1.32 1.20
C TRP A 542 25.95 0.06 0.67
N PRO A 543 25.99 0.28 -0.65
CA PRO A 543 25.80 1.61 -1.22
C PRO A 543 24.40 2.18 -1.01
N GLY A 544 23.42 1.37 -0.62
CA GLY A 544 22.01 1.79 -0.69
C GLY A 544 21.57 1.99 -2.15
N LEU A 545 20.45 2.69 -2.33
CA LEU A 545 20.17 3.42 -3.56
C LEU A 545 20.81 4.80 -3.49
#